data_AF-A0A448ZXR2-F1
#
_entry.id   AF-A0A448ZXR2-F1
#
_cell.length_a   1.000
_cell.length_b   1.000
_cell.length_c   1.000
_cell.angle_alpha   90.00
_cell.angle_beta   90.00
_cell.angle_gamma   90.00
#
_symmetry.space_group_name_H-M   'P 1'
#
loop_
_entity.id
_entity.type
_entity.pdbx_description
1 polymer ?
#
loop_
_entity_poly.entity_id
_entity_poly.type
_entity_poly.pdbx_seq_one_letter_code
_entity_poly.pdbx_strand_id
1 'polypeptide(L)'
;MAEETKKVAAKKPAAAKKTTTTKRQTAKVEAKSASAEVKKPVVKKSTPKKAPKVEKKASVARENHRKILVGTVISIKNAKTATVLVETYEKHPLYAKRFKKSKKFAVHDENNIAKIGDVVKIQETRPLSKTKHFRLVEVRSHAIGGNDNA
;
A
#
# COMPACT_ATOMS: atom_id res chain seq x y z
N MET A 1 45.02 26.72 -16.17
CA MET A 1 44.18 26.91 -17.38
C MET A 1 44.52 25.76 -18.32
N ALA A 2 43.71 24.71 -18.34
CA ALA A 2 43.84 23.56 -19.23
C ALA A 2 42.42 23.03 -19.55
N GLU A 3 42.01 23.20 -20.81
CA GLU A 3 41.46 22.20 -21.76
C GLU A 3 40.79 20.91 -21.19
N GLU A 4 39.73 20.29 -21.76
CA GLU A 4 38.88 20.53 -22.93
C GLU A 4 37.79 19.41 -23.00
N THR A 5 36.67 19.66 -23.70
CA THR A 5 35.68 18.71 -24.29
C THR A 5 34.75 17.91 -23.33
N LYS A 6 33.48 17.60 -23.66
CA LYS A 6 32.95 17.08 -24.94
C LYS A 6 31.41 17.28 -25.08
N LYS A 7 31.05 17.51 -26.35
CA LYS A 7 29.76 17.58 -27.06
C LYS A 7 28.85 16.35 -26.88
N VAL A 8 27.58 16.46 -27.36
CA VAL A 8 26.67 15.45 -27.98
C VAL A 8 25.25 15.57 -27.38
N ALA A 9 24.11 15.51 -28.08
CA ALA A 9 23.72 15.65 -29.49
C ALA A 9 22.18 15.71 -29.53
N ALA A 10 21.63 16.34 -30.56
CA ALA A 10 20.19 16.39 -30.85
C ALA A 10 19.61 15.00 -31.18
N LYS A 11 18.32 14.78 -30.88
CA LYS A 11 17.51 13.74 -31.53
C LYS A 11 16.02 14.12 -31.60
N LYS A 12 15.53 14.21 -32.84
CA LYS A 12 14.12 14.09 -33.29
C LYS A 12 14.19 13.59 -34.76
N PRO A 13 13.14 13.06 -35.42
CA PRO A 13 11.87 12.43 -35.01
C PRO A 13 11.77 10.97 -35.53
N ALA A 14 10.70 10.24 -35.20
CA ALA A 14 10.31 9.03 -35.95
C ALA A 14 8.78 8.87 -36.03
N ALA A 15 8.34 8.32 -37.15
CA ALA A 15 7.04 8.48 -37.78
C ALA A 15 5.96 7.46 -37.34
N ALA A 16 4.74 7.77 -37.78
CA ALA A 16 3.48 7.06 -37.61
C ALA A 16 3.44 5.62 -38.15
N LYS A 17 2.58 4.78 -37.54
CA LYS A 17 1.78 3.76 -38.25
C LYS A 17 0.37 3.68 -37.67
N LYS A 18 -0.61 3.84 -38.57
CA LYS A 18 -2.04 3.62 -38.38
C LYS A 18 -2.32 2.12 -38.25
N THR A 19 -3.23 1.73 -37.36
CA THR A 19 -3.96 0.45 -37.44
C THR A 19 -5.46 0.72 -37.34
N THR A 20 -6.05 0.97 -38.50
CA THR A 20 -7.43 0.59 -38.79
C THR A 20 -7.51 -0.93 -38.80
N THR A 21 -8.46 -1.56 -38.09
CA THR A 21 -9.27 -2.72 -38.53
C THR A 21 -10.31 -3.10 -37.45
N THR A 22 -11.54 -2.70 -37.72
CA THR A 22 -12.77 -3.53 -37.71
C THR A 22 -13.08 -4.50 -36.56
N LYS A 23 -14.07 -4.08 -35.76
CA LYS A 23 -15.26 -4.81 -35.29
C LYS A 23 -15.22 -6.35 -35.43
N ARG A 24 -15.08 -7.05 -34.31
CA ARG A 24 -15.47 -8.46 -34.20
C ARG A 24 -16.65 -8.59 -33.24
N GLN A 25 -17.76 -9.03 -33.81
CA GLN A 25 -19.03 -9.32 -33.17
C GLN A 25 -18.85 -10.48 -32.19
N THR A 26 -19.32 -10.33 -30.95
CA THR A 26 -19.43 -11.44 -30.00
C THR A 26 -20.86 -11.95 -29.94
N ALA A 27 -20.94 -13.25 -30.21
CA ALA A 27 -22.01 -14.23 -30.09
C ALA A 27 -23.27 -13.87 -29.30
N LYS A 28 -24.39 -14.20 -29.94
CA LYS A 28 -25.74 -14.38 -29.42
C LYS A 28 -25.97 -15.89 -29.23
N VAL A 29 -25.99 -16.39 -28.00
CA VAL A 29 -26.57 -17.69 -27.57
C VAL A 29 -26.82 -17.55 -26.07
N GLU A 30 -28.06 -17.40 -25.60
CA GLU A 30 -28.86 -18.36 -24.77
C GLU A 30 -29.83 -17.43 -23.98
N ALA A 31 -31.08 -17.72 -23.64
CA ALA A 31 -31.91 -18.91 -23.65
C ALA A 31 -33.39 -18.48 -23.76
N LYS A 32 -34.22 -19.34 -24.37
CA LYS A 32 -35.68 -19.20 -24.41
C LYS A 32 -36.31 -20.18 -23.41
N SER A 33 -37.13 -19.60 -22.53
CA SER A 33 -38.47 -20.05 -22.07
C SER A 33 -38.73 -21.51 -21.67
N ALA A 34 -39.13 -21.62 -20.39
CA ALA A 34 -40.35 -22.26 -19.88
C ALA A 34 -40.60 -23.76 -20.12
N SER A 35 -40.75 -24.53 -19.03
CA SER A 35 -42.08 -24.97 -18.53
C SER A 35 -41.94 -26.04 -17.43
N ALA A 36 -42.95 -26.08 -16.55
CA ALA A 36 -43.50 -27.23 -15.82
C ALA A 36 -43.46 -27.12 -14.28
N GLU A 37 -44.67 -26.93 -13.76
CA GLU A 37 -45.11 -26.87 -12.37
C GLU A 37 -45.45 -28.27 -11.85
N VAL A 38 -45.02 -28.65 -10.63
CA VAL A 38 -45.63 -29.73 -9.84
C VAL A 38 -45.71 -29.31 -8.36
N LYS A 39 -46.92 -29.37 -7.81
CA LYS A 39 -47.35 -28.88 -6.48
C LYS A 39 -47.05 -29.85 -5.34
N LYS A 40 -46.78 -29.30 -4.14
CA LYS A 40 -47.39 -29.55 -2.79
C LYS A 40 -46.42 -29.15 -1.65
N PRO A 41 -46.86 -28.88 -0.40
CA PRO A 41 -48.06 -28.17 0.05
C PRO A 41 -47.72 -26.99 1.01
N VAL A 42 -48.67 -26.08 1.18
CA VAL A 42 -48.63 -24.95 2.12
C VAL A 42 -48.94 -25.43 3.53
N VAL A 43 -48.02 -25.27 4.50
CA VAL A 43 -48.32 -25.35 5.94
C VAL A 43 -47.51 -24.34 6.75
N LYS A 44 -48.25 -23.45 7.42
CA LYS A 44 -47.98 -22.66 8.64
C LYS A 44 -46.94 -21.54 8.59
N LYS A 45 -47.50 -20.36 8.29
CA LYS A 45 -47.22 -19.02 8.82
C LYS A 45 -46.58 -19.06 10.23
N SER A 46 -45.26 -18.92 10.30
CA SER A 46 -44.57 -18.38 11.47
C SER A 46 -44.13 -16.96 11.12
N THR A 47 -44.47 -16.04 12.02
CA THR A 47 -44.29 -14.59 11.91
C THR A 47 -42.87 -14.19 11.48
N PRO A 48 -42.69 -13.17 10.62
CA PRO A 48 -41.36 -12.62 10.40
C PRO A 48 -40.90 -12.04 11.73
N LYS A 49 -39.88 -12.66 12.34
CA LYS A 49 -39.16 -12.08 13.47
C LYS A 49 -38.63 -10.74 12.97
N LYS A 50 -39.26 -9.66 13.45
CA LYS A 50 -38.87 -8.26 13.25
C LYS A 50 -37.37 -8.18 13.51
N ALA A 51 -36.57 -8.04 12.45
CA ALA A 51 -35.15 -7.80 12.57
C ALA A 51 -34.98 -6.58 13.48
N PRO A 52 -34.13 -6.63 14.52
CA PRO A 52 -33.85 -5.43 15.28
C PRO A 52 -33.31 -4.39 14.30
N LYS A 53 -33.95 -3.23 14.27
CA LYS A 53 -33.48 -2.05 13.56
C LYS A 53 -32.13 -1.73 14.19
N VAL A 54 -31.04 -2.25 13.63
CA VAL A 54 -29.68 -1.97 14.09
C VAL A 54 -29.50 -0.46 13.92
N GLU A 55 -29.56 0.21 15.05
CA GLU A 55 -29.43 1.65 15.17
C GLU A 55 -28.12 2.05 14.50
N LYS A 56 -28.22 2.81 13.41
CA LYS A 56 -27.06 3.39 12.75
C LYS A 56 -26.39 4.32 13.75
N LYS A 57 -25.33 3.86 14.42
CA LYS A 57 -24.49 4.73 15.25
C LYS A 57 -23.85 5.77 14.34
N ALA A 58 -24.36 7.00 14.46
CA ALA A 58 -23.88 8.17 13.75
C ALA A 58 -22.65 8.72 14.47
N SER A 59 -21.47 8.37 13.98
CA SER A 59 -20.25 9.20 14.00
C SER A 59 -19.10 8.40 13.39
N VAL A 60 -19.17 8.10 12.08
CA VAL A 60 -18.04 7.46 11.42
C VAL A 60 -16.95 8.53 11.26
N ALA A 61 -16.02 8.56 12.21
CA ALA A 61 -14.78 9.32 12.07
C ALA A 61 -14.15 8.91 10.74
N ARG A 62 -13.88 9.88 9.86
CA ARG A 62 -13.23 9.61 8.58
C ARG A 62 -11.88 8.94 8.89
N GLU A 63 -11.70 7.70 8.44
CA GLU A 63 -10.45 6.98 8.65
C GLU A 63 -9.31 7.77 8.00
N ASN A 64 -8.16 7.83 8.67
CA ASN A 64 -7.00 8.56 8.19
C ASN A 64 -6.12 7.60 7.38
N HIS A 65 -6.24 7.64 6.05
CA HIS A 65 -5.60 6.69 5.10
C HIS A 65 -4.09 6.92 4.91
N ARG A 66 -3.37 7.37 5.95
CA ARG A 66 -1.92 7.60 5.90
C ARG A 66 -1.20 6.26 5.76
N LYS A 67 -0.17 6.19 4.91
CA LYS A 67 0.59 4.94 4.76
C LYS A 67 1.39 4.67 6.03
N ILE A 68 1.39 3.41 6.43
CA ILE A 68 2.16 2.89 7.55
C ILE A 68 3.16 1.90 6.98
N LEU A 69 4.43 2.07 7.33
CA LEU A 69 5.51 1.20 6.91
C LEU A 69 6.19 0.62 8.15
N VAL A 70 6.82 -0.54 7.97
CA VAL A 70 7.61 -1.20 9.02
C VAL A 70 9.02 -1.37 8.47
N GLY A 71 10.03 -1.09 9.28
CA GLY A 71 11.42 -1.19 8.86
C GLY A 71 12.38 -1.24 10.05
N THR A 72 13.66 -1.39 9.73
CA THR A 72 14.74 -1.50 10.72
C THR A 72 15.52 -0.20 10.81
N VAL A 73 15.87 0.21 12.03
CA VAL A 73 16.69 1.42 12.25
C VAL A 73 18.15 1.15 11.92
N ILE A 74 18.71 1.94 10.99
CA ILE A 74 20.13 1.84 10.59
C ILE A 74 21.00 2.85 11.33
N SER A 75 20.53 4.10 11.47
CA SER A 75 21.37 5.16 12.05
C SER A 75 20.56 6.19 12.82
N ILE A 76 21.16 6.65 13.93
CA ILE A 76 20.60 7.67 14.84
C ILE A 76 21.65 8.77 15.05
N LYS A 77 22.44 9.08 14.02
CA LYS A 77 23.49 10.10 14.12
C LYS A 77 22.94 11.51 14.29
N ASN A 78 21.69 11.73 13.87
CA ASN A 78 21.06 13.05 13.82
C ASN A 78 20.11 13.23 15.01
N ALA A 79 20.09 14.43 15.58
CA ALA A 79 19.14 14.75 16.64
C ALA A 79 17.68 14.61 16.15
N LYS A 80 16.82 14.06 17.01
CA LYS A 80 15.37 13.92 16.81
C LYS A 80 14.97 13.19 15.51
N THR A 81 15.88 12.37 14.99
CA THR A 81 15.75 11.77 13.66
C THR A 81 16.41 10.39 13.60
N ALA A 82 15.62 9.37 13.24
CA ALA A 82 16.13 8.03 12.93
C ALA A 82 16.10 7.78 11.42
N THR A 83 17.13 7.11 10.90
CA THR A 83 17.13 6.60 9.52
C THR A 83 16.65 5.15 9.52
N VAL A 84 15.49 4.91 8.93
CA VAL A 84 14.86 3.59 8.88
C VAL A 84 14.95 3.02 7.48
N LEU A 85 15.36 1.75 7.36
CA LEU A 85 15.32 1.01 6.10
C LEU A 85 14.06 0.17 6.04
N VAL A 86 13.27 0.39 5.00
CA VAL A 86 12.08 -0.39 4.69
C VAL A 86 12.43 -1.31 3.52
N GLU A 87 12.31 -2.61 3.75
CA GLU A 87 12.42 -3.63 2.71
C GLU A 87 11.04 -3.93 2.12
N THR A 88 10.97 -4.02 0.80
CA THR A 88 9.77 -4.46 0.09
C THR A 88 10.18 -5.41 -1.02
N TYR A 89 9.35 -6.39 -1.35
CA TYR A 89 9.59 -7.29 -2.47
C TYR A 89 8.88 -6.76 -3.73
N GLU A 90 9.63 -6.64 -4.81
CA GLU A 90 9.09 -6.30 -6.13
C GLU A 90 9.39 -7.46 -7.10
N LYS A 91 8.52 -7.68 -8.09
CA LYS A 91 8.74 -8.69 -9.13
C LYS A 91 9.39 -8.02 -10.34
N HIS A 92 10.43 -8.63 -10.90
CA HIS A 92 10.99 -8.16 -12.16
C HIS A 92 9.94 -8.30 -13.28
N PRO A 93 9.67 -7.27 -14.09
CA PRO A 93 8.55 -7.29 -15.04
C PRO A 93 8.67 -8.38 -16.12
N LEU A 94 9.88 -8.63 -16.62
CA LEU A 94 10.11 -9.62 -17.69
C LEU A 94 10.27 -11.06 -17.18
N TYR A 95 10.91 -11.22 -16.01
CA TYR A 95 11.34 -12.54 -15.52
C TYR A 95 10.49 -13.06 -14.36
N ALA A 96 9.58 -12.24 -13.83
CA ALA A 96 8.73 -12.51 -12.67
C ALA A 96 9.45 -12.93 -11.37
N LYS A 97 10.79 -12.97 -11.35
CA LYS A 97 11.60 -13.24 -10.15
C LYS A 97 11.39 -12.14 -9.12
N ARG A 98 11.13 -12.54 -7.86
CA ARG A 98 11.02 -11.62 -6.72
C ARG A 98 12.42 -11.16 -6.30
N PHE A 99 12.61 -9.86 -6.15
CA PHE A 99 13.83 -9.27 -5.60
C PHE A 99 13.49 -8.30 -4.47
N LYS A 100 14.46 -8.07 -3.57
CA LYS A 100 14.33 -7.11 -2.47
C LYS A 100 14.64 -5.71 -2.95
N LYS A 101 13.78 -4.75 -2.62
CA LYS A 101 13.97 -3.32 -2.84
C LYS A 101 13.97 -2.62 -1.49
N SER A 102 15.06 -1.94 -1.16
CA SER A 102 15.20 -1.20 0.08
C SER A 102 15.10 0.30 -0.18
N LYS A 103 14.41 1.01 0.71
CA LYS A 103 14.36 2.48 0.74
C LYS A 103 14.65 2.97 2.15
N LYS A 104 15.41 4.05 2.25
CA LYS A 104 15.73 4.71 3.51
C LYS A 104 14.78 5.88 3.73
N PHE A 105 14.24 6.00 4.94
CA PHE A 105 13.34 7.07 5.34
C PHE A 105 13.92 7.80 6.55
N ALA A 106 13.85 9.13 6.52
CA ALA A 106 14.14 9.97 7.67
C ALA A 106 12.87 10.10 8.50
N VAL A 107 12.92 9.60 9.74
CA VAL A 107 11.77 9.50 10.63
C VAL A 107 11.96 10.49 11.77
N HIS A 108 10.93 11.26 12.07
CA HIS A 108 10.92 12.11 13.25
C HIS A 108 10.59 11.31 14.50
N ASP A 109 11.47 11.45 15.48
CA ASP A 109 11.30 10.97 16.84
C ASP A 109 11.71 12.13 17.76
N GLU A 110 10.82 12.63 18.61
CA GLU A 110 11.12 13.76 19.50
C GLU A 110 11.93 13.33 20.72
N ASN A 111 11.68 12.11 21.19
CA ASN A 111 12.19 11.57 22.44
C ASN A 111 13.43 10.66 22.23
N ASN A 112 13.84 10.43 20.97
CA ASN A 112 14.93 9.53 20.59
C ASN A 112 14.81 8.13 21.23
N ILE A 113 13.60 7.58 21.20
CA ILE A 113 13.26 6.28 21.78
C ILE A 113 13.86 5.14 20.95
N ALA A 114 13.91 5.32 19.63
CA ALA A 114 14.41 4.29 18.72
C ALA A 114 15.92 4.07 18.89
N LYS A 115 16.35 2.80 18.97
CA LYS A 115 17.75 2.38 19.02
C LYS A 115 18.21 1.73 17.71
N ILE A 116 19.51 1.60 17.53
CA ILE A 116 20.10 0.99 16.33
C ILE A 116 19.68 -0.49 16.29
N GLY A 117 19.16 -0.94 15.15
CA GLY A 117 18.70 -2.32 14.96
C GLY A 117 17.25 -2.58 15.31
N ASP A 118 16.53 -1.62 15.91
CA ASP A 118 15.13 -1.81 16.29
C ASP A 118 14.22 -1.97 15.06
N VAL A 119 13.17 -2.79 15.20
CA VAL A 119 12.08 -2.86 14.21
C VAL A 119 11.00 -1.87 14.62
N VAL A 120 10.77 -0.88 13.76
CA VAL A 120 9.89 0.25 14.05
C VAL A 120 8.77 0.36 13.02
N LYS A 121 7.60 0.80 13.50
CA LYS A 121 6.44 1.16 12.70
C LYS A 121 6.40 2.68 12.54
N ILE A 122 6.37 3.11 11.28
CA ILE A 122 6.44 4.53 10.90
C ILE A 122 5.19 4.90 10.11
N GLN A 123 4.75 6.14 10.26
CA GLN A 123 3.55 6.65 9.59
C GLN A 123 3.84 7.94 8.86
N GLU A 124 3.25 8.11 7.68
CA GLU A 124 3.29 9.37 6.94
C GLU A 124 2.68 10.51 7.77
N THR A 125 3.30 11.69 7.66
CA THR A 125 2.83 12.91 8.31
C THR A 125 3.04 14.11 7.38
N ARG A 126 2.64 15.30 7.82
CA ARG A 126 3.01 16.54 7.13
C ARG A 126 4.54 16.64 7.02
N PRO A 127 5.09 17.33 6.02
CA PRO A 127 6.52 17.61 5.98
C PRO A 127 6.97 18.29 7.29
N LEU A 128 7.92 17.67 7.99
CA LEU A 128 8.55 18.24 9.18
C LEU A 128 9.89 18.88 8.83
N SER A 129 10.51 18.40 7.75
CA SER A 129 11.68 19.00 7.11
C SER A 129 11.66 18.69 5.62
N LYS A 130 12.73 19.04 4.92
CA LYS A 130 12.93 18.70 3.50
C LYS A 130 12.85 17.20 3.19
N THR A 131 13.21 16.34 4.15
CA THR A 131 13.28 14.88 3.96
C THR A 131 12.40 14.11 4.95
N LYS A 132 12.08 14.69 6.11
CA LYS A 132 11.33 14.03 7.18
C LYS A 132 9.82 14.16 6.92
N HIS A 133 9.26 13.13 6.31
CA HIS A 133 7.81 13.01 6.04
C HIS A 133 7.15 11.88 6.85
N PHE A 134 7.90 11.25 7.74
CA PHE A 134 7.44 10.13 8.57
C PHE A 134 7.68 10.43 10.04
N ARG A 135 6.79 9.93 10.90
CA ARG A 135 6.94 9.94 12.36
C ARG A 135 7.02 8.51 12.90
N LEU A 136 7.68 8.35 14.04
CA LEU A 136 7.68 7.11 14.79
C LEU A 136 6.29 6.90 15.42
N VAL A 137 5.73 5.69 15.29
CA VAL A 137 4.44 5.33 15.91
C VAL A 137 4.65 4.33 17.03
N GLU A 138 5.43 3.29 16.77
CA GLU A 138 5.56 2.14 17.66
C GLU A 138 6.92 1.48 17.41
N VAL A 139 7.61 1.09 18.48
CA VAL A 139 8.80 0.24 18.42
C VAL A 139 8.34 -1.19 18.73
N ARG A 140 8.49 -2.10 17.78
CA ARG A 140 7.96 -3.47 17.89
C ARG A 140 8.92 -4.43 18.59
N SER A 141 10.21 -4.31 18.30
CA SER A 141 11.23 -5.18 18.89
C SER A 141 12.54 -4.43 19.05
N HIS A 142 13.12 -4.53 20.25
CA HIS A 142 14.47 -4.08 20.51
C HIS A 142 15.48 -5.16 20.12
N ALA A 143 16.55 -4.77 19.42
CA ALA A 143 17.56 -5.71 18.90
C ALA A 143 18.47 -6.31 19.98
N ILE A 144 18.62 -5.62 21.11
CA ILE A 144 19.38 -6.07 22.27
C ILE A 144 18.35 -6.32 23.36
N GLY A 145 18.22 -7.58 23.79
CA GLY A 145 17.12 -8.09 24.59
C GLY A 145 16.64 -7.17 25.73
N GLY A 146 15.33 -7.10 25.84
CA GLY A 146 14.62 -6.42 26.93
C GLY A 146 13.14 -6.71 26.77
N ASN A 147 12.78 -7.99 26.84
CA ASN A 147 11.39 -8.41 27.00
C ASN A 147 11.24 -8.93 28.44
N ASP A 148 11.52 -8.05 29.41
CA ASP A 148 11.18 -8.26 30.82
C ASP A 148 9.69 -7.91 30.98
N ASN A 149 8.83 -8.82 30.53
CA ASN A 149 7.40 -8.73 30.83
C ASN A 149 7.23 -9.03 32.33
N ALA A 150 6.93 -7.99 33.11
CA ALA A 150 6.24 -8.07 34.40
C ALA A 150 4.84 -7.48 34.24
#